data_AF-A0A4U9YF21-F1
#
_entry.id   AF-A0A4U9YF21-F1
#
_cell.length_a   1.000
_cell.length_b   1.000
_cell.length_c   1.000
_cell.angle_alpha   90.00
_cell.angle_beta   90.00
_cell.angle_gamma   90.00
#
_symmetry.space_group_name_H-M   'P 1'
#
loop_
_entity.id
_entity.type
_entity.pdbx_description
1 polymer ?
#
loop_
_entity_poly.entity_id
_entity_poly.type
_entity_poly.pdbx_seq_one_letter_code
_entity_poly.pdbx_strand_id
1 'polypeptide(L)'
;MLYLNPLNDLQADDINRYDDNLLLPSLLFQSDKDLNKYISMFNQIKQEYVYARYLCFNSTESDSVHYADENVNLIDCLDYVQYSIRVEGLKAAFKTLYSLLDKVAMFINEYYSLKIETRQVNFHSIWRSNSDLNKCIDKNIGLSSIFWIAKDFDNGNNSLTANPNSKRLKIIRNYLEHRFTNITLNFFDGSEDNNETRLYLTEFELQEFALDLLNLVREVIFSLKNAIQISENEKQSTLSNDVALIPINYEEVNSEDKL
;
A
#
# COMPACT_ATOMS: atom_id res chain seq x y z
N MET A 1 10.44 7.99 -9.41
CA MET A 1 9.41 8.09 -8.36
C MET A 1 8.57 6.83 -8.38
N LEU A 2 9.00 5.79 -7.68
CA LEU A 2 8.25 4.58 -7.31
C LEU A 2 7.03 4.23 -8.19
N TYR A 3 7.29 3.93 -9.47
CA TYR A 3 6.25 3.45 -10.38
C TYR A 3 6.04 1.95 -10.18
N LEU A 4 4.81 1.46 -10.37
CA LEU A 4 4.49 0.03 -10.41
C LEU A 4 5.00 -0.56 -11.74
N ASN A 5 6.32 -0.52 -11.90
CA ASN A 5 7.05 -0.94 -13.08
C ASN A 5 8.36 -1.62 -12.63
N PRO A 6 8.61 -2.88 -13.03
CA PRO A 6 9.88 -3.53 -12.74
C PRO A 6 11.11 -2.77 -13.28
N LEU A 7 10.96 -2.02 -14.39
CA LEU A 7 12.04 -1.21 -14.95
C LEU A 7 12.43 -0.04 -14.02
N ASN A 8 11.55 0.35 -13.09
CA ASN A 8 11.86 1.42 -12.13
C ASN A 8 13.01 1.04 -11.18
N ASP A 9 13.24 -0.26 -10.98
CA ASP A 9 14.34 -0.79 -10.15
C ASP A 9 15.64 -0.97 -10.93
N LEU A 10 15.57 -0.93 -12.26
CA LEU A 10 16.74 -0.95 -13.13
C LEU A 10 17.22 0.49 -13.32
N GLN A 11 18.50 0.76 -13.06
CA GLN A 11 19.14 2.05 -13.37
C GLN A 11 19.36 2.23 -14.88
N ALA A 12 18.33 1.97 -15.69
CA ALA A 12 18.33 2.14 -17.13
C ALA A 12 17.69 3.49 -17.48
N ASP A 13 18.29 4.22 -18.43
CA ASP A 13 17.73 5.43 -19.04
C ASP A 13 16.63 5.05 -20.05
N ASP A 14 15.56 4.42 -19.57
CA ASP A 14 14.39 4.07 -20.35
C ASP A 14 13.21 4.95 -19.95
N ILE A 15 12.61 5.65 -20.92
CA ILE A 15 11.45 6.51 -20.70
C ILE A 15 10.22 5.70 -20.23
N ASN A 16 10.15 4.42 -20.61
CA ASN A 16 9.05 3.52 -20.24
C ASN A 16 9.10 3.10 -18.75
N ARG A 17 10.11 3.53 -17.98
CA ARG A 17 10.21 3.26 -16.54
C ARG A 17 9.23 4.07 -15.68
N TYR A 18 8.52 5.02 -16.29
CA TYR A 18 7.59 5.94 -15.66
C TYR A 18 6.10 5.58 -15.87
N ASP A 19 5.82 4.34 -16.29
CA ASP A 19 4.46 3.83 -16.48
C ASP A 19 4.08 2.85 -15.37
N ASP A 20 2.84 2.88 -14.87
CA ASP A 20 2.31 1.85 -13.95
C ASP A 20 1.76 0.63 -14.71
N ASN A 21 2.67 -0.16 -15.29
CA ASN A 21 2.36 -1.26 -16.21
C ASN A 21 2.26 -2.64 -15.54
N LEU A 22 2.29 -2.73 -14.20
CA LEU A 22 2.16 -4.00 -13.50
C LEU A 22 0.80 -4.65 -13.75
N LEU A 23 0.80 -5.91 -14.20
CA LEU A 23 -0.38 -6.72 -14.45
C LEU A 23 -0.36 -8.00 -13.60
N LEU A 24 -1.55 -8.54 -13.34
CA LEU A 24 -1.65 -9.90 -12.81
C LEU A 24 -1.16 -10.90 -13.86
N PRO A 25 -0.60 -12.05 -13.42
CA PRO A 25 -0.27 -13.14 -14.32
C PRO A 25 -1.53 -13.77 -14.91
N SER A 26 -1.38 -14.63 -15.92
CA SER A 26 -2.50 -15.45 -16.41
C SER A 26 -3.07 -16.32 -15.28
N LEU A 27 -4.36 -16.19 -15.02
CA LEU A 27 -5.02 -16.90 -13.92
C LEU A 27 -5.87 -18.06 -14.46
N LEU A 28 -5.71 -19.25 -13.88
CA LEU A 28 -6.53 -20.42 -14.17
C LEU A 28 -7.84 -20.35 -13.36
N PHE A 29 -8.93 -19.96 -14.01
CA PHE A 29 -10.26 -19.98 -13.41
C PHE A 29 -11.27 -20.80 -14.19
N GLN A 30 -12.30 -21.26 -13.47
CA GLN A 30 -13.42 -22.00 -14.04
C GLN A 30 -14.49 -21.08 -14.66
N SER A 31 -14.48 -19.78 -14.33
CA SER A 31 -15.46 -18.81 -14.82
C SER A 31 -14.88 -17.41 -15.04
N ASP A 32 -15.39 -16.69 -16.04
CA ASP A 32 -15.02 -15.29 -16.33
C ASP A 32 -15.36 -14.36 -15.16
N LYS A 33 -16.39 -14.69 -14.38
CA LYS A 33 -16.81 -13.90 -13.22
C LYS A 33 -15.75 -13.88 -12.12
N ASP A 34 -15.13 -15.02 -11.85
CA ASP A 34 -14.06 -15.11 -10.86
C ASP A 34 -12.81 -14.38 -11.35
N LEU A 35 -12.47 -14.52 -12.63
CA LEU A 35 -11.36 -13.79 -13.24
C LEU A 35 -11.53 -12.27 -13.13
N ASN A 36 -12.70 -11.75 -13.53
CA ASN A 36 -13.02 -10.32 -13.49
C ASN A 36 -12.94 -9.75 -12.07
N LYS A 37 -13.33 -10.53 -11.06
CA LYS A 37 -13.23 -10.11 -9.66
C LYS A 37 -11.78 -9.82 -9.27
N TYR A 38 -10.85 -10.73 -9.54
CA TYR A 38 -9.44 -10.52 -9.14
C TYR A 38 -8.77 -9.41 -9.95
N ILE A 39 -9.07 -9.31 -11.25
CA ILE A 39 -8.60 -8.18 -12.08
C ILE A 39 -9.10 -6.86 -11.51
N SER A 40 -10.40 -6.76 -11.18
CA SER A 40 -10.99 -5.56 -10.59
C SER A 40 -10.35 -5.19 -9.26
N MET A 41 -10.14 -6.17 -8.36
CA MET A 41 -9.50 -5.94 -7.06
C MET A 41 -8.05 -5.43 -7.23
N PHE A 42 -7.29 -6.01 -8.15
CA PHE A 42 -5.91 -5.59 -8.40
C PHE A 42 -5.84 -4.22 -9.08
N ASN A 43 -6.73 -3.93 -10.03
CA ASN A 43 -6.83 -2.61 -10.64
C ASN A 43 -7.15 -1.52 -9.61
N GLN A 44 -8.03 -1.80 -8.65
CA GLN A 44 -8.31 -0.88 -7.55
C GLN A 44 -7.06 -0.63 -6.68
N ILE A 45 -6.34 -1.70 -6.28
CA ILE A 45 -5.08 -1.57 -5.53
C ILE A 45 -4.08 -0.69 -6.28
N LYS A 46 -3.90 -0.90 -7.59
CA LYS A 46 -3.01 -0.09 -8.43
C LYS A 46 -3.44 1.37 -8.47
N GLN A 47 -4.72 1.63 -8.75
CA GLN A 47 -5.21 3.01 -8.90
C GLN A 47 -5.08 3.79 -7.60
N GLU A 48 -5.38 3.17 -6.46
CA GLU A 48 -5.21 3.80 -5.15
C GLU A 48 -3.75 4.03 -4.78
N TYR A 49 -2.84 3.13 -5.17
CA TYR A 49 -1.40 3.35 -5.02
C TYR A 49 -0.93 4.55 -5.85
N VAL A 50 -1.34 4.62 -7.12
CA VAL A 50 -1.03 5.74 -8.02
C VAL A 50 -1.57 7.06 -7.46
N TYR A 51 -2.80 7.05 -6.94
CA TYR A 51 -3.40 8.21 -6.28
C TYR A 51 -2.59 8.64 -5.05
N ALA A 52 -2.22 7.71 -4.17
CA ALA A 52 -1.42 8.04 -3.00
C ALA A 52 -0.04 8.59 -3.37
N ARG A 53 0.62 8.02 -4.40
CA ARG A 53 1.88 8.54 -4.94
C ARG A 53 1.72 9.97 -5.47
N TYR A 54 0.65 10.22 -6.21
CA TYR A 54 0.31 11.57 -6.72
C TYR A 54 0.11 12.56 -5.57
N LEU A 55 -0.63 12.18 -4.54
CA LEU A 55 -0.80 13.02 -3.35
C LEU A 55 0.53 13.31 -2.65
N CYS A 56 1.40 12.32 -2.47
CA CYS A 56 2.74 12.54 -1.90
C CYS A 56 3.52 13.56 -2.74
N PHE A 57 3.56 13.38 -4.07
CA PHE A 57 4.27 14.30 -4.97
C PHE A 57 3.74 15.73 -4.88
N ASN A 58 2.44 15.91 -5.07
CA ASN A 58 1.82 17.23 -5.01
C ASN A 58 1.99 17.91 -3.66
N SER A 59 1.99 17.13 -2.58
CA SER A 59 2.13 17.67 -1.23
C SER A 59 3.56 18.15 -0.93
N THR A 60 4.55 17.65 -1.67
CA THR A 60 5.96 18.01 -1.52
C THR A 60 6.39 19.12 -2.47
N GLU A 61 5.88 19.13 -3.70
CA GLU A 61 6.33 20.06 -4.75
C GLU A 61 5.50 21.36 -4.85
N SER A 62 4.37 21.45 -4.15
CA SER A 62 3.51 22.63 -4.23
C SER A 62 4.01 23.76 -3.33
N ASP A 63 4.57 24.81 -3.95
CA ASP A 63 5.05 26.02 -3.26
C ASP A 63 3.96 27.11 -3.10
N SER A 64 2.78 26.92 -3.69
CA SER A 64 1.67 27.88 -3.62
C SER A 64 0.56 27.45 -2.65
N VAL A 65 -0.09 28.42 -2.02
CA VAL A 65 -1.35 28.19 -1.29
C VAL A 65 -2.41 27.66 -2.25
N HIS A 66 -3.09 26.59 -1.86
CA HIS A 66 -4.12 25.98 -2.68
C HIS A 66 -5.41 26.82 -2.63
N TYR A 67 -6.16 26.93 -3.73
CA TYR A 67 -7.38 27.75 -3.77
C TYR A 67 -8.42 27.34 -2.71
N ALA A 68 -8.47 26.06 -2.35
CA ALA A 68 -9.39 25.56 -1.32
C ALA A 68 -8.97 25.89 0.12
N ASP A 69 -7.75 26.41 0.33
CA ASP A 69 -7.34 27.02 1.59
C ASP A 69 -7.82 28.48 1.68
N GLU A 70 -8.25 29.11 0.57
CA GLU A 70 -8.77 30.46 0.59
C GLU A 70 -10.10 30.54 1.35
N ASN A 71 -10.24 31.56 2.20
CA ASN A 71 -11.44 31.82 3.01
C ASN A 71 -11.77 30.74 4.07
N VAL A 72 -10.77 29.95 4.50
CA VAL A 72 -10.89 29.06 5.66
C VAL A 72 -10.49 29.82 6.93
N ASN A 73 -11.46 30.05 7.83
CA ASN A 73 -11.20 30.74 9.10
C ASN A 73 -10.54 29.79 10.11
N LEU A 74 -9.25 29.98 10.36
CA LEU A 74 -8.46 29.24 11.34
C LEU A 74 -7.90 30.20 12.39
N ILE A 75 -7.84 29.75 13.64
CA ILE A 75 -7.23 30.52 14.73
C ILE A 75 -5.79 30.05 14.89
N ASP A 76 -4.85 30.99 14.76
CA ASP A 76 -3.43 30.71 15.06
C ASP A 76 -3.25 30.55 16.58
N CYS A 77 -2.85 29.35 16.99
CA CYS A 77 -2.59 29.00 18.38
C CYS A 77 -1.14 29.25 18.80
N LEU A 78 -0.30 29.80 17.92
CA LEU A 78 1.15 30.00 18.11
C LEU A 78 1.90 28.69 18.41
N ASP A 79 1.38 27.57 17.92
CA ASP A 79 1.92 26.21 18.06
C ASP A 79 2.69 25.75 16.81
N TYR A 80 2.87 26.65 15.84
CA TYR A 80 3.54 26.40 14.56
C TYR A 80 2.93 25.25 13.75
N VAL A 81 1.67 24.91 14.01
CA VAL A 81 0.95 23.87 13.27
C VAL A 81 0.47 24.40 11.93
N GLN A 82 0.72 23.61 10.90
CA GLN A 82 0.35 23.88 9.53
C GLN A 82 -1.03 23.29 9.23
N TYR A 83 -1.91 24.14 8.70
CA TYR A 83 -3.21 23.77 8.18
C TYR A 83 -3.25 24.17 6.70
N SER A 84 -3.22 23.17 5.82
CA SER A 84 -3.31 23.38 4.38
C SER A 84 -3.79 22.12 3.66
N ILE A 85 -4.38 22.28 2.48
CA ILE A 85 -4.71 21.16 1.58
C ILE A 85 -3.48 20.30 1.28
N ARG A 86 -2.31 20.92 1.18
CA ARG A 86 -1.03 20.24 0.95
C ARG A 86 -0.71 19.24 2.08
N VAL A 87 -0.81 19.68 3.33
CA VAL A 87 -0.58 18.84 4.51
C VAL A 87 -1.64 17.74 4.63
N GLU A 88 -2.92 18.07 4.37
CA GLU A 88 -3.99 17.08 4.38
C GLU A 88 -3.86 16.04 3.24
N GLY A 89 -3.35 16.45 2.07
CA GLY A 89 -3.00 15.57 0.97
C GLY A 89 -1.96 14.53 1.37
N LEU A 90 -0.91 14.95 2.07
CA LEU A 90 0.12 14.04 2.58
C LEU A 90 -0.42 13.07 3.64
N LYS A 91 -1.26 13.55 4.57
CA LYS A 91 -1.95 12.69 5.54
C LYS A 91 -2.87 11.67 4.84
N ALA A 92 -3.59 12.10 3.81
CA ALA A 92 -4.46 11.25 3.02
C ALA A 92 -3.68 10.19 2.23
N ALA A 93 -2.52 10.56 1.67
CA ALA A 93 -1.61 9.62 1.02
C ALA A 93 -1.16 8.52 1.99
N PHE A 94 -0.71 8.91 3.18
CA PHE A 94 -0.29 7.98 4.23
C PHE A 94 -1.40 6.98 4.60
N LYS A 95 -2.61 7.47 4.88
CA LYS A 95 -3.77 6.63 5.21
C LYS A 95 -4.14 5.67 4.07
N THR A 96 -4.14 6.17 2.84
CA THR A 96 -4.43 5.38 1.64
C THR A 96 -3.42 4.24 1.49
N LEU A 97 -2.13 4.54 1.61
CA LEU A 97 -1.06 3.54 1.55
C LEU A 97 -1.20 2.48 2.64
N TYR A 98 -1.51 2.89 3.88
CA TYR A 98 -1.70 1.92 4.96
C TYR A 98 -2.93 1.03 4.72
N SER A 99 -4.03 1.60 4.22
CA SER A 99 -5.25 0.86 3.88
C SER A 99 -5.01 -0.18 2.77
N LEU A 100 -4.10 0.08 1.83
CA LEU A 100 -3.73 -0.88 0.79
C LEU A 100 -3.18 -2.20 1.35
N LEU A 101 -2.50 -2.18 2.51
CA LEU A 101 -2.03 -3.41 3.17
C LEU A 101 -3.19 -4.35 3.50
N ASP A 102 -4.28 -3.82 4.06
CA ASP A 102 -5.47 -4.62 4.38
C ASP A 102 -6.22 -5.08 3.13
N LYS A 103 -6.20 -4.29 2.04
CA LYS A 103 -6.78 -4.70 0.73
C LYS A 103 -5.99 -5.83 0.08
N VAL A 104 -4.66 -5.81 0.20
CA VAL A 104 -3.81 -6.94 -0.21
C VAL A 104 -4.15 -8.19 0.61
N ALA A 105 -4.37 -8.04 1.93
CA ALA A 105 -4.79 -9.15 2.77
C ALA A 105 -6.17 -9.71 2.37
N MET A 106 -7.11 -8.83 2.01
CA MET A 106 -8.41 -9.24 1.45
C MET A 106 -8.25 -10.00 0.14
N PHE A 107 -7.38 -9.54 -0.76
CA PHE A 107 -7.07 -10.24 -2.00
C PHE A 107 -6.55 -11.66 -1.72
N ILE A 108 -5.57 -11.79 -0.83
CA ILE A 108 -4.97 -13.08 -0.46
C ILE A 108 -6.02 -14.00 0.18
N ASN A 109 -6.87 -13.49 1.08
CA ASN A 109 -7.94 -14.27 1.71
C ASN A 109 -8.91 -14.88 0.67
N GLU A 110 -9.30 -14.08 -0.32
CA GLU A 110 -10.19 -14.53 -1.40
C GLU A 110 -9.48 -15.51 -2.34
N TYR A 111 -8.28 -15.17 -2.85
CA TYR A 111 -7.57 -15.98 -3.84
C TYR A 111 -7.16 -17.36 -3.29
N TYR A 112 -6.61 -17.40 -2.06
CA TYR A 112 -6.24 -18.66 -1.41
C TYR A 112 -7.39 -19.33 -0.67
N SER A 113 -8.60 -18.74 -0.72
CA SER A 113 -9.80 -19.28 -0.06
C SER A 113 -9.58 -19.60 1.43
N LEU A 114 -8.96 -18.67 2.17
CA LEU A 114 -8.61 -18.89 3.59
C LEU A 114 -9.83 -18.91 4.51
N LYS A 115 -11.00 -18.48 4.03
CA LYS A 115 -12.29 -18.46 4.75
C LYS A 115 -12.26 -17.68 6.06
N ILE A 116 -11.37 -16.69 6.17
CA ILE A 116 -11.41 -15.73 7.28
C ILE A 116 -12.62 -14.81 7.03
N GLU A 117 -13.41 -14.58 8.08
CA GLU A 117 -14.55 -13.67 8.02
C GLU A 117 -14.10 -12.28 7.56
N THR A 118 -14.75 -11.71 6.54
CA THR A 118 -14.38 -10.44 5.90
C THR A 118 -14.05 -9.31 6.88
N ARG A 119 -14.82 -9.19 7.98
CA ARG A 119 -14.63 -8.15 9.01
C ARG A 119 -13.38 -8.34 9.86
N GLN A 120 -12.82 -9.54 9.87
CA GLN A 120 -11.63 -9.89 10.63
C GLN A 120 -10.37 -9.84 9.78
N VAL A 121 -10.50 -9.69 8.45
CA VAL A 121 -9.37 -9.65 7.52
C VAL A 121 -8.65 -8.31 7.65
N ASN A 122 -7.37 -8.41 7.97
CA ASN A 122 -6.37 -7.36 7.96
C ASN A 122 -5.00 -7.98 7.67
N PHE A 123 -4.01 -7.13 7.40
CA PHE A 123 -2.66 -7.50 7.00
C PHE A 123 -1.95 -8.48 7.95
N HIS A 124 -2.34 -8.50 9.22
CA HIS A 124 -1.78 -9.40 10.24
C HIS A 124 -2.58 -10.69 10.41
N SER A 125 -3.91 -10.60 10.35
CA SER A 125 -4.83 -11.69 10.66
C SER A 125 -4.71 -12.90 9.74
N ILE A 126 -4.28 -12.71 8.49
CA ILE A 126 -4.14 -13.77 7.48
C ILE A 126 -3.02 -14.78 7.81
N TRP A 127 -2.12 -14.42 8.73
CA TRP A 127 -0.95 -15.21 9.12
C TRP A 127 -1.12 -15.98 10.45
N ARG A 128 -2.34 -16.07 10.99
CA ARG A 128 -2.61 -16.81 12.25
C ARG A 128 -2.15 -18.28 12.14
N SER A 129 -1.70 -18.85 13.26
CA SER A 129 -0.89 -20.08 13.34
C SER A 129 -1.45 -21.35 12.67
N ASN A 130 -2.73 -21.36 12.30
CA ASN A 130 -3.40 -22.51 11.65
C ASN A 130 -3.87 -22.20 10.21
N SER A 131 -3.41 -21.11 9.57
CA SER A 131 -3.74 -20.86 8.18
C SER A 131 -2.98 -21.85 7.27
N ASP A 132 -3.67 -22.46 6.31
CA ASP A 132 -3.02 -23.26 5.26
C ASP A 132 -2.01 -22.41 4.46
N LEU A 133 -2.19 -21.10 4.45
CA LEU A 133 -1.26 -20.12 3.89
C LEU A 133 0.16 -20.25 4.47
N ASN A 134 0.28 -20.55 5.76
CA ASN A 134 1.60 -20.68 6.40
C ASN A 134 2.41 -21.85 5.83
N LYS A 135 1.76 -22.89 5.29
CA LYS A 135 2.44 -24.02 4.64
C LYS A 135 3.03 -23.65 3.27
N CYS A 136 2.55 -22.54 2.68
CA CYS A 136 2.99 -22.05 1.39
C CYS A 136 4.14 -21.06 1.48
N ILE A 137 4.42 -20.50 2.66
CA ILE A 137 5.45 -19.45 2.87
C ILE A 137 6.79 -19.89 2.27
N ASP A 138 7.31 -21.07 2.66
CA ASP A 138 8.63 -21.55 2.23
C ASP A 138 8.73 -21.86 0.72
N LYS A 139 7.58 -22.05 0.05
CA LYS A 139 7.52 -22.39 -1.39
C LYS A 139 7.21 -21.19 -2.27
N ASN A 140 6.68 -20.12 -1.68
CA ASN A 140 6.21 -18.95 -2.39
C ASN A 140 6.90 -17.70 -1.84
N ILE A 141 7.94 -17.24 -2.54
CA ILE A 141 8.75 -16.09 -2.11
C ILE A 141 7.92 -14.80 -2.02
N GLY A 142 6.87 -14.66 -2.84
CA GLY A 142 5.93 -13.54 -2.75
C GLY A 142 5.17 -13.55 -1.42
N LEU A 143 4.60 -14.69 -1.03
CA LEU A 143 3.94 -14.84 0.28
C LEU A 143 4.94 -14.67 1.44
N SER A 144 6.14 -15.24 1.31
CA SER A 144 7.22 -15.05 2.29
C SER A 144 7.55 -13.57 2.51
N SER A 145 7.72 -12.80 1.44
CA SER A 145 7.98 -11.36 1.54
C SER A 145 6.87 -10.63 2.29
N ILE A 146 5.61 -10.86 1.93
CA ILE A 146 4.47 -10.21 2.60
C ILE A 146 4.38 -10.64 4.07
N PHE A 147 4.61 -11.92 4.38
CA PHE A 147 4.62 -12.43 5.75
C PHE A 147 5.65 -11.71 6.61
N TRP A 148 6.89 -11.60 6.14
CA TRP A 148 7.97 -10.95 6.91
C TRP A 148 7.72 -9.45 7.08
N ILE A 149 7.20 -8.77 6.05
CA ILE A 149 6.78 -7.37 6.16
C ILE A 149 5.68 -7.23 7.24
N ALA A 150 4.68 -8.12 7.26
CA ALA A 150 3.64 -8.09 8.28
C ALA A 150 4.21 -8.33 9.70
N LYS A 151 5.20 -9.21 9.85
CA LYS A 151 5.88 -9.45 11.13
C LYS A 151 6.67 -8.26 11.64
N ASP A 152 7.25 -7.45 10.76
CA ASP A 152 7.94 -6.22 11.16
C ASP A 152 7.00 -5.23 11.87
N PHE A 153 5.71 -5.21 11.54
CA PHE A 153 4.69 -4.39 12.21
C PHE A 153 4.17 -4.97 13.54
N ASP A 154 4.43 -6.24 13.84
CA ASP A 154 3.99 -6.95 15.06
C ASP A 154 5.05 -7.00 16.16
N ASN A 155 6.28 -6.59 15.85
CA ASN A 155 7.40 -6.65 16.76
C ASN A 155 7.19 -5.77 18.02
N GLY A 156 7.22 -6.41 19.19
CA GLY A 156 7.19 -5.73 20.49
C GLY A 156 8.45 -4.88 20.71
N ASN A 157 8.44 -4.06 21.78
CA ASN A 157 9.44 -3.01 22.05
C ASN A 157 10.92 -3.44 22.01
N ASN A 158 11.24 -4.73 22.11
CA ASN A 158 12.60 -5.27 22.18
C ASN A 158 12.92 -6.33 21.11
N SER A 159 12.15 -6.43 20.02
CA SER A 159 12.45 -7.37 18.93
C SER A 159 13.30 -6.69 17.86
N LEU A 160 14.34 -7.39 17.38
CA LEU A 160 15.09 -7.00 16.18
C LEU A 160 14.15 -7.09 14.97
N THR A 161 13.65 -5.94 14.51
CA THR A 161 12.84 -5.79 13.30
C THR A 161 13.74 -5.48 12.11
N ALA A 162 13.45 -6.02 10.92
CA ALA A 162 14.24 -5.71 9.73
C ALA A 162 13.97 -4.26 9.26
N ASN A 163 12.76 -3.78 9.48
CA ASN A 163 12.38 -2.38 9.28
C ASN A 163 12.23 -1.64 10.63
N PRO A 164 13.14 -0.71 10.98
CA PRO A 164 13.08 0.04 12.24
C PRO A 164 11.89 1.00 12.32
N ASN A 165 11.34 1.42 11.17
CA ASN A 165 10.27 2.43 11.10
C ASN A 165 8.87 1.82 11.22
N SER A 166 8.68 0.50 11.08
CA SER A 166 7.37 -0.19 11.10
C SER A 166 6.50 0.17 12.32
N LYS A 167 7.10 0.29 13.51
CA LYS A 167 6.36 0.69 14.72
C LYS A 167 5.88 2.14 14.64
N ARG A 168 6.74 3.04 14.14
CA ARG A 168 6.40 4.47 13.96
C ARG A 168 5.32 4.64 12.91
N LEU A 169 5.39 3.91 11.79
CA LEU A 169 4.35 3.87 10.76
C LEU A 169 2.97 3.48 11.33
N LYS A 170 2.94 2.43 12.17
CA LYS A 170 1.71 1.98 12.86
C LYS A 170 1.15 3.03 13.81
N ILE A 171 2.02 3.69 14.59
CA ILE A 171 1.62 4.77 15.50
C ILE A 171 1.03 5.94 14.69
N ILE A 172 1.73 6.42 13.67
CA ILE A 172 1.27 7.53 12.83
C ILE A 172 -0.09 7.21 12.22
N ARG A 173 -0.26 6.02 11.63
CA ARG A 173 -1.57 5.59 11.10
C ARG A 173 -2.67 5.66 12.15
N ASN A 174 -2.43 5.12 13.35
CA ASN A 174 -3.45 5.09 14.40
C ASN A 174 -3.91 6.50 14.79
N TYR A 175 -2.99 7.48 14.83
CA TYR A 175 -3.35 8.86 15.11
C TYR A 175 -4.07 9.52 13.93
N LEU A 176 -3.59 9.32 12.70
CA LEU A 176 -4.22 9.90 11.50
C LEU A 176 -5.65 9.40 11.25
N GLU A 177 -5.96 8.15 11.61
CA GLU A 177 -7.27 7.55 11.40
C GLU A 177 -8.27 7.84 12.53
N HIS A 178 -7.79 7.93 13.78
CA HIS A 178 -8.68 7.86 14.94
C HIS A 178 -8.45 8.94 16.00
N ARG A 179 -7.48 9.85 15.78
CA ARG A 179 -7.06 10.86 16.75
C ARG A 179 -6.66 12.15 16.03
N PHE A 180 -6.00 13.06 16.75
CA PHE A 180 -5.50 14.31 16.17
C PHE A 180 -4.01 14.19 15.84
N THR A 181 -3.63 14.69 14.66
CA THR A 181 -2.24 14.79 14.24
C THR A 181 -1.95 16.22 13.79
N ASN A 182 -1.12 16.89 14.57
CA ASN A 182 -0.67 18.26 14.36
C ASN A 182 0.66 18.20 13.59
N ILE A 183 0.70 18.84 12.43
CA ILE A 183 1.92 18.86 11.61
C ILE A 183 2.57 20.22 11.78
N THR A 184 3.75 20.25 12.38
CA THR A 184 4.47 21.50 12.67
C THR A 184 5.40 21.89 11.52
N LEU A 185 5.84 23.14 11.51
CA LEU A 185 6.98 23.58 10.72
C LEU A 185 8.26 22.84 11.16
N ASN A 186 9.16 22.56 10.22
CA ASN A 186 10.34 21.69 10.47
C ASN A 186 11.32 22.21 11.53
N PHE A 187 11.34 23.51 11.82
CA PHE A 187 12.21 24.08 12.85
C PHE A 187 11.62 23.98 14.27
N PHE A 188 10.36 23.56 14.40
CA PHE A 188 9.67 23.44 15.67
C PHE A 188 9.32 21.97 15.96
N ASP A 189 9.96 21.42 16.97
CA ASP A 189 9.66 20.09 17.48
C ASP A 189 8.61 20.19 18.61
N GLY A 190 7.37 19.82 18.28
CA GLY A 190 6.27 19.73 19.24
C GLY A 190 6.16 18.37 19.95
N SER A 191 7.15 17.48 19.80
CA SER A 191 7.04 16.09 20.25
C SER A 191 6.91 15.93 21.77
N GLU A 192 7.33 16.92 22.56
CA GLU A 192 7.15 16.94 24.02
C GLU A 192 5.67 16.96 24.44
N ASP A 193 4.78 17.52 23.59
CA ASP A 193 3.34 17.61 23.86
C ASP A 193 2.53 16.37 23.42
N ASN A 194 3.23 15.36 22.90
CA ASN A 194 2.62 14.10 22.48
C ASN A 194 1.90 13.41 23.64
N ASN A 195 0.66 13.01 23.39
CA ASN A 195 -0.17 12.32 24.38
C ASN A 195 -1.13 11.35 23.68
N GLU A 196 -1.99 10.68 24.45
CA GLU A 196 -2.91 9.69 23.90
C GLU A 196 -3.87 10.23 22.84
N THR A 197 -4.15 11.53 22.81
CA THR A 197 -5.14 12.13 21.89
C THR A 197 -4.51 12.93 20.74
N ARG A 198 -3.27 13.39 20.92
CA ARG A 198 -2.56 14.26 19.97
C ARG A 198 -1.15 13.76 19.70
N LEU A 199 -0.81 13.74 18.42
CA LEU A 199 0.54 13.49 17.92
C LEU A 199 1.02 14.71 17.15
N TYR A 200 2.14 15.27 17.56
CA TYR A 200 2.92 16.26 16.83
C TYR A 200 3.99 15.55 16.01
N LEU A 201 4.06 15.91 14.74
CA LEU A 201 5.10 15.51 13.80
C LEU A 201 5.53 16.76 13.05
N THR A 202 6.81 16.88 12.75
CA THR A 202 7.23 17.83 11.72
C THR A 202 6.70 17.40 10.36
N GLU A 203 6.57 18.36 9.44
CA GLU A 203 6.24 18.04 8.05
C GLU A 203 7.27 17.09 7.42
N PHE A 204 8.56 17.32 7.70
CA PHE A 204 9.66 16.47 7.23
C PHE A 204 9.50 15.03 7.71
N GLU A 205 9.22 14.80 9.00
CA GLU A 205 8.95 13.45 9.50
C GLU A 205 7.76 12.80 8.77
N LEU A 206 6.65 13.52 8.59
CA LEU A 206 5.49 12.99 7.91
C LEU A 206 5.82 12.63 6.44
N GLN A 207 6.61 13.45 5.75
CA GLN A 207 7.09 13.18 4.39
C GLN A 207 7.98 11.94 4.33
N GLU A 208 8.97 11.82 5.22
CA GLU A 208 9.85 10.67 5.29
C GLU A 208 9.07 9.38 5.54
N PHE A 209 8.17 9.37 6.53
CA PHE A 209 7.36 8.19 6.83
C PHE A 209 6.35 7.86 5.72
N ALA A 210 5.83 8.86 5.01
CA ALA A 210 4.97 8.63 3.85
C ALA A 210 5.76 8.00 2.68
N LEU A 211 7.00 8.44 2.43
CA LEU A 211 7.88 7.86 1.41
C LEU A 211 8.31 6.44 1.78
N ASP A 212 8.64 6.18 3.04
CA ASP A 212 8.92 4.83 3.54
C ASP A 212 7.74 3.89 3.33
N LEU A 213 6.53 4.34 3.68
CA LEU A 213 5.33 3.55 3.49
C LEU A 213 5.00 3.36 2.00
N LEU A 214 5.26 4.35 1.15
CA LEU A 214 5.10 4.26 -0.30
C LEU A 214 6.02 3.20 -0.92
N ASN A 215 7.28 3.13 -0.47
CA ASN A 215 8.22 2.07 -0.84
C ASN A 215 7.71 0.71 -0.35
N LEU A 216 7.35 0.59 0.92
CA LEU A 216 6.90 -0.67 1.51
C LEU A 216 5.66 -1.23 0.80
N VAL A 217 4.67 -0.38 0.52
CA VAL A 217 3.44 -0.79 -0.16
C VAL A 217 3.71 -1.17 -1.60
N ARG A 218 4.63 -0.49 -2.30
CA ARG A 218 5.09 -0.91 -3.63
C ARG A 218 5.60 -2.34 -3.58
N GLU A 219 6.50 -2.64 -2.66
CA GLU A 219 7.06 -3.99 -2.50
C GLU A 219 5.98 -5.02 -2.17
N VAL A 220 5.01 -4.69 -1.32
CA VAL A 220 3.87 -5.58 -1.03
C VAL A 220 3.04 -5.86 -2.30
N ILE A 221 2.80 -4.87 -3.17
CA ILE A 221 2.06 -5.05 -4.43
C ILE A 221 2.84 -5.96 -5.41
N PHE A 222 4.16 -5.76 -5.54
CA PHE A 222 5.02 -6.64 -6.34
C PHE A 222 5.05 -8.07 -5.80
N SER A 223 5.19 -8.22 -4.48
CA SER A 223 5.17 -9.51 -3.80
C SER A 223 3.81 -10.20 -3.94
N LEU A 224 2.70 -9.46 -3.96
CA LEU A 224 1.38 -10.02 -4.26
C LEU A 224 1.37 -10.60 -5.68
N LYS A 225 1.76 -9.82 -6.69
CA LYS A 225 1.83 -10.29 -8.09
C LYS A 225 2.70 -11.55 -8.21
N ASN A 226 3.86 -11.57 -7.55
CA ASN A 226 4.76 -12.72 -7.55
C ASN A 226 4.16 -13.94 -6.84
N ALA A 227 3.43 -13.73 -5.75
CA ALA A 227 2.75 -14.79 -5.03
C ALA A 227 1.71 -15.50 -5.90
N ILE A 228 0.90 -14.72 -6.60
CA ILE A 228 -0.11 -15.24 -7.52
C ILE A 228 0.56 -15.97 -8.69
N GLN A 229 1.62 -15.41 -9.27
CA GLN A 229 2.34 -16.05 -10.39
C GLN A 229 2.88 -17.43 -10.01
N ILE A 230 3.49 -17.55 -8.83
CA ILE A 230 4.05 -18.83 -8.35
C ILE A 230 2.92 -19.85 -8.15
N SER A 231 1.83 -19.44 -7.51
CA SER A 231 0.68 -20.32 -7.29
C SER A 231 -0.02 -20.74 -8.59
N GLU A 232 -0.12 -19.87 -9.59
CA GLU A 232 -0.65 -20.23 -10.91
C GLU A 232 0.27 -21.19 -11.67
N ASN A 233 1.60 -20.98 -11.61
CA ASN A 233 2.56 -21.89 -12.23
C ASN A 233 2.49 -23.31 -11.60
N GLU A 234 2.34 -23.39 -10.28
CA GLU A 234 2.15 -24.67 -9.58
C GLU A 234 0.86 -25.37 -10.02
N LYS A 235 -0.26 -24.63 -10.11
CA LYS A 235 -1.53 -25.15 -10.65
C LYS A 235 -1.37 -25.67 -12.08
N GLN A 236 -0.70 -24.92 -12.95
CA GLN A 236 -0.43 -25.34 -14.33
C GLN A 236 0.39 -26.63 -14.40
N SER A 237 1.43 -26.76 -13.57
CA SER A 237 2.27 -27.97 -13.56
C SER A 237 1.55 -29.23 -13.08
N THR A 238 0.43 -29.09 -12.36
CA THR A 238 -0.37 -30.21 -11.84
C THR A 238 -1.55 -30.57 -12.74
N LEU A 239 -1.88 -29.73 -13.74
CA LEU A 239 -2.86 -30.04 -14.78
C LEU A 239 -2.21 -30.93 -15.86
N SER A 240 -2.86 -32.04 -16.21
CA SER A 240 -2.48 -32.85 -17.38
C SER A 240 -2.55 -32.01 -18.65
N ASN A 241 -1.70 -32.30 -19.64
CA ASN A 241 -1.50 -31.58 -20.93
C ASN A 241 -2.78 -31.27 -21.76
N ASP A 242 -3.97 -31.72 -21.34
CA ASP A 242 -5.24 -31.58 -22.05
C ASP A 242 -6.07 -30.35 -21.65
N VAL A 243 -5.59 -29.51 -20.72
CA VAL A 243 -6.30 -28.26 -20.36
C VAL A 243 -5.76 -27.09 -21.17
N ALA A 244 -6.53 -26.66 -22.16
CA ALA A 244 -6.20 -25.51 -22.99
C ALA A 244 -6.08 -24.24 -22.11
N LEU A 245 -4.88 -23.68 -22.07
CA LEU A 245 -4.64 -22.35 -21.55
C LEU A 245 -5.38 -21.36 -22.45
N ILE A 246 -6.36 -20.64 -21.91
CA ILE A 246 -6.93 -19.48 -22.58
C ILE A 246 -6.01 -18.30 -22.21
N PRO A 247 -5.21 -17.78 -23.15
CA PRO A 247 -4.45 -16.56 -22.88
C PRO A 247 -5.46 -15.45 -22.61
N ILE A 248 -5.27 -14.74 -21.49
CA ILE A 248 -6.09 -13.57 -21.20
C ILE A 248 -5.68 -12.49 -22.18
N ASN A 249 -6.59 -12.12 -23.08
CA ASN A 249 -6.43 -10.92 -23.89
C ASN A 249 -6.95 -9.76 -23.04
N TYR A 250 -6.03 -9.00 -22.44
CA TYR A 250 -6.38 -7.81 -21.68
C TYR A 250 -6.77 -6.69 -22.66
N GLU A 251 -8.02 -6.24 -22.63
CA GLU A 251 -8.34 -4.91 -23.15
C GLU A 251 -8.05 -3.91 -22.03
N GLU A 252 -7.16 -2.95 -22.31
CA GLU A 252 -6.90 -1.86 -21.37
C GLU A 252 -8.12 -0.95 -21.27
N VAL A 253 -8.38 -0.43 -20.06
CA VAL A 253 -9.42 0.59 -19.87
C VAL A 253 -9.04 1.82 -20.69
N ASN A 254 -9.90 2.20 -21.65
CA ASN A 254 -9.65 3.35 -22.51
C ASN A 254 -9.46 4.61 -21.68
N SER A 255 -8.57 5.50 -22.12
CA SER A 255 -8.35 6.78 -21.42
C SER A 255 -9.63 7.62 -21.32
N GLU A 256 -10.55 7.49 -22.27
CA GLU A 256 -11.86 8.16 -22.25
C GLU A 256 -12.77 7.64 -21.13
N ASP A 257 -12.57 6.42 -20.65
CA ASP A 257 -13.35 5.83 -19.56
C ASP A 257 -12.79 6.19 -18.16
N LYS A 258 -11.68 6.95 -18.10
CA LYS A 258 -11.02 7.40 -16.86
C LYS A 258 -11.42 8.82 -16.42
N LEU A 259 -12.53 9.34 -16.92
CA LEU A 259 -13.06 10.70 -16.68
C LEU A 259 -13.70 10.87 -15.29
#